data_AF-A0A972LQJ0-F1
#
_entry.id   AF-A0A972LQJ0-F1
#
_cell.length_a   1.000
_cell.length_b   1.000
_cell.length_c   1.000
_cell.angle_alpha   90.00
_cell.angle_beta   90.00
_cell.angle_gamma   90.00
#
_symmetry.space_group_name_H-M   'P 1'
#
loop_
_entity.id
_entity.type
_entity.pdbx_description
1 polymer ?
#
loop_
_entity_poly.entity_id
_entity_poly.type
_entity_poly.pdbx_seq_one_letter_code
_entity_poly.pdbx_strand_id
1 'polypeptide(L)'
;MGEKLNIDEGEVCWDLALAGLAEEEHRRLGRTLRVGDFSRIARENATRLDDIMGTVFELCICGRWSYQGADGSDTQITRDMVDKLSRDGRLDEFDLAAYSGGWCPRL
;
A
#
# COMPACT_ATOMS: atom_id res chain seq x y z
N MET A 1 -18.34 -17.82 -22.23
CA MET A 1 -18.23 -18.30 -20.84
C MET A 1 -16.93 -17.73 -20.31
N GLY A 2 -16.97 -16.60 -19.61
CA GLY A 2 -15.75 -15.91 -19.15
C GLY A 2 -15.09 -16.74 -18.07
N GLU A 3 -13.81 -17.05 -18.26
CA GLU A 3 -12.97 -17.70 -17.25
C GLU A 3 -13.07 -16.90 -15.94
N LYS A 4 -13.73 -17.49 -14.94
CA LYS A 4 -13.59 -17.06 -13.56
C LYS A 4 -12.12 -17.21 -13.25
N LEU A 5 -11.44 -16.08 -13.09
CA LEU A 5 -10.12 -16.03 -12.46
C LEU A 5 -10.28 -16.76 -11.12
N ASN A 6 -9.72 -17.96 -11.05
CA ASN A 6 -9.63 -18.77 -9.87
C ASN A 6 -8.55 -18.11 -9.00
N ILE A 7 -8.86 -16.92 -8.46
CA ILE A 7 -8.11 -16.39 -7.33
C ILE A 7 -8.43 -17.36 -6.22
N ASP A 8 -7.48 -18.23 -5.91
CA ASP A 8 -7.49 -19.00 -4.69
C ASP A 8 -7.60 -17.99 -3.55
N GLU A 9 -8.81 -17.78 -3.03
CA GLU A 9 -9.13 -16.86 -1.94
C GLU A 9 -8.50 -17.33 -0.60
N GLY A 10 -7.60 -18.33 -0.64
CA GLY A 10 -6.98 -18.98 0.51
C GLY A 10 -5.65 -18.39 1.00
N GLU A 11 -4.92 -17.62 0.20
CA GLU A 11 -3.58 -17.10 0.61
C GLU A 11 -3.33 -15.65 0.17
N VAL A 12 -4.33 -14.78 0.27
CA VAL A 12 -4.09 -13.35 0.20
C VAL A 12 -3.55 -12.89 1.56
N CYS A 13 -2.24 -12.62 1.65
CA CYS A 13 -1.60 -12.20 2.91
C CYS A 13 -1.94 -10.75 3.32
N TRP A 14 -2.65 -10.00 2.45
CA TRP A 14 -3.04 -8.61 2.68
C TRP A 14 -4.55 -8.45 2.84
N ASP A 15 -4.97 -7.42 3.57
CA ASP A 15 -6.38 -7.16 3.82
C ASP A 15 -7.07 -6.62 2.55
N LEU A 16 -8.04 -7.38 2.02
CA LEU A 16 -8.75 -7.04 0.78
C LEU A 16 -9.57 -5.74 0.93
N ALA A 17 -10.08 -5.43 2.12
CA ALA A 17 -10.85 -4.21 2.34
C ALA A 17 -9.93 -2.98 2.31
N LEU A 18 -8.76 -3.07 2.96
CA LEU A 18 -7.77 -1.99 2.93
C LEU A 18 -7.16 -1.80 1.54
N ALA A 19 -6.94 -2.88 0.80
CA ALA A 19 -6.50 -2.83 -0.59
C ALA A 19 -7.54 -2.08 -1.46
N GLY A 20 -8.81 -2.43 -1.33
CA GLY A 20 -9.90 -1.77 -2.04
C GLY A 20 -10.03 -0.28 -1.71
N LEU A 21 -9.86 0.09 -0.43
CA LEU A 21 -9.84 1.50 0.00
C LEU A 21 -8.71 2.29 -0.66
N ALA A 22 -7.51 1.73 -0.70
CA ALA A 22 -6.36 2.36 -1.33
C ALA A 22 -6.57 2.53 -2.86
N GLU A 23 -7.11 1.51 -3.53
CA GLU A 23 -7.43 1.58 -4.96
C GLU A 23 -8.54 2.59 -5.27
N GLU A 24 -9.57 2.65 -4.43
CA GLU A 24 -10.65 3.62 -4.58
C GLU A 24 -10.14 5.06 -4.42
N GLU A 25 -9.30 5.33 -3.42
CA GLU A 25 -8.73 6.66 -3.25
C GLU A 25 -7.83 7.05 -4.43
N HIS A 26 -7.00 6.13 -4.93
CA HIS A 26 -6.20 6.36 -6.12
C HIS A 26 -7.09 6.73 -7.32
N ARG A 27 -8.17 5.98 -7.52
CA ARG A 27 -9.13 6.22 -8.61
C ARG A 27 -9.88 7.55 -8.43
N ARG A 28 -10.23 7.90 -7.19
CA ARG A 28 -10.93 9.14 -6.83
C ARG A 28 -10.06 10.37 -7.06
N LEU A 29 -8.78 10.31 -6.71
CA LEU A 29 -7.85 11.43 -6.87
C LEU A 29 -7.23 11.48 -8.29
N GLY A 30 -7.24 10.38 -9.03
CA GLY A 30 -6.69 10.30 -10.38
C GLY A 30 -5.17 10.54 -10.44
N ARG A 31 -4.47 10.31 -9.31
CA ARG A 31 -3.03 10.52 -9.16
C ARG A 31 -2.44 9.46 -8.24
N THR A 32 -1.13 9.28 -8.29
CA THR A 32 -0.36 8.52 -7.29
C THR A 32 -0.68 9.03 -5.89
N LEU A 33 -0.96 8.12 -4.97
CA LEU A 33 -1.21 8.42 -3.57
C LEU A 33 0.09 8.76 -2.85
N ARG A 34 0.00 9.54 -1.78
CA ARG A 34 1.10 9.82 -0.86
C ARG A 34 0.72 9.33 0.54
N VAL A 35 1.70 9.24 1.43
CA VAL A 35 1.47 8.91 2.87
C VAL A 35 0.38 9.78 3.49
N GLY A 36 0.31 11.06 3.12
CA GLY A 36 -0.75 11.97 3.59
C GLY A 36 -2.15 11.59 3.11
N ASP A 37 -2.29 11.00 1.92
CA ASP A 37 -3.58 10.49 1.44
C ASP A 37 -3.99 9.25 2.26
N PHE A 38 -3.07 8.31 2.52
CA PHE A 38 -3.34 7.16 3.38
C PHE A 38 -3.68 7.53 4.83
N SER A 39 -2.99 8.55 5.39
CA SER A 39 -3.30 9.10 6.71
C SER A 39 -4.72 9.68 6.76
N ARG A 40 -5.17 10.31 5.67
CA ARG A 40 -6.55 10.79 5.55
C ARG A 40 -7.55 9.63 5.52
N ILE A 41 -7.34 8.62 4.66
CA ILE A 41 -8.21 7.44 4.56
C ILE A 41 -8.30 6.71 5.91
N ALA A 42 -7.18 6.53 6.59
CA ALA A 42 -7.10 5.91 7.92
C ALA A 42 -8.03 6.64 8.90
N ARG A 43 -7.94 7.97 8.96
CA ARG A 43 -8.79 8.80 9.81
C ARG A 43 -10.26 8.76 9.43
N GLU A 44 -10.57 8.79 8.13
CA GLU A 44 -11.95 8.74 7.62
C GLU A 44 -12.64 7.40 7.91
N ASN A 45 -11.88 6.30 7.91
CA ASN A 45 -12.38 4.95 8.11
C ASN A 45 -12.12 4.40 9.53
N ALA A 46 -11.74 5.26 10.49
CA ALA A 46 -11.37 4.88 11.86
C ALA A 46 -10.39 3.68 11.93
N THR A 47 -9.49 3.61 10.94
CA THR A 47 -8.47 2.56 10.78
C THR A 47 -7.10 3.15 11.09
N ARG A 48 -6.12 2.29 11.38
CA ARG A 48 -4.76 2.73 11.64
C ARG A 48 -3.98 2.91 10.34
N LEU A 49 -3.14 3.94 10.28
CA LEU A 49 -2.27 4.15 9.13
C LEU A 49 -1.32 2.97 8.92
N ASP A 50 -0.83 2.33 9.98
CA ASP A 50 0.05 1.16 9.87
C ASP A 50 -0.64 -0.07 9.26
N ASP A 51 -1.93 -0.29 9.52
CA ASP A 51 -2.71 -1.38 8.89
C ASP A 51 -2.86 -1.13 7.38
N ILE A 52 -3.17 0.12 6.98
CA ILE A 52 -3.28 0.51 5.56
C ILE A 52 -1.93 0.41 4.87
N MET A 53 -0.88 1.00 5.44
CA MET A 53 0.44 0.99 4.85
C MET A 53 1.00 -0.43 4.79
N GLY A 54 0.82 -1.24 5.83
CA GLY A 54 1.19 -2.66 5.83
C GLY A 54 0.55 -3.41 4.67
N THR A 55 -0.74 -3.18 4.42
CA THR A 55 -1.44 -3.75 3.26
C THR A 55 -0.85 -3.27 1.93
N VAL A 56 -0.59 -1.96 1.78
CA VAL A 56 -0.01 -1.39 0.56
C VAL A 56 1.42 -1.91 0.32
N PHE A 57 2.19 -2.11 1.37
CA PHE A 57 3.52 -2.72 1.31
C PHE A 57 3.48 -4.16 0.80
N GLU A 58 2.56 -4.98 1.32
CA GLU A 58 2.36 -6.35 0.83
C GLU A 58 1.91 -6.36 -0.62
N LEU A 59 1.04 -5.44 -1.03
CA LEU A 59 0.65 -5.27 -2.43
C LEU A 59 1.85 -4.92 -3.32
N CYS A 60 2.79 -4.10 -2.83
CA CYS A 60 4.03 -3.78 -3.55
C CYS A 60 4.95 -5.01 -3.65
N ILE A 61 5.09 -5.78 -2.56
CA ILE A 61 5.89 -7.01 -2.54
C ILE A 61 5.33 -8.05 -3.52
N CYS A 62 4.00 -8.14 -3.62
CA CYS A 62 3.32 -9.01 -4.58
C CYS A 62 3.26 -8.43 -6.01
N GLY A 63 3.86 -7.25 -6.25
CA GLY A 63 3.93 -6.62 -7.56
C GLY A 63 2.60 -6.07 -8.09
N ARG A 64 1.57 -5.96 -7.23
CA ARG A 64 0.28 -5.34 -7.54
C ARG A 64 0.31 -3.82 -7.43
N TRP A 65 1.20 -3.30 -6.60
CA TRP A 65 1.43 -1.86 -6.42
C TRP A 65 2.89 -1.54 -6.65
N SER A 66 3.19 -0.27 -6.91
CA SER A 66 4.55 0.23 -6.98
C SER A 66 4.72 1.51 -6.17
N TYR A 67 5.91 1.67 -5.61
CA TYR A 67 6.35 2.87 -4.96
C TYR A 67 7.28 3.65 -5.89
N GLN A 68 6.91 4.88 -6.18
CA GLN A 68 7.73 5.85 -6.87
C GLN A 68 8.39 6.77 -5.85
N GLY A 69 9.71 6.76 -5.79
CA GLY A 69 10.50 7.64 -4.93
C GLY A 69 10.21 9.13 -5.16
N ALA A 70 10.62 9.97 -4.21
CA ALA A 70 10.45 11.42 -4.33
C ALA A 70 11.20 12.03 -5.54
N ASP A 71 12.22 11.34 -6.05
CA ASP A 71 12.96 11.70 -7.26
C ASP A 71 12.27 11.21 -8.55
N GLY A 72 11.17 10.47 -8.45
CA GLY A 72 10.44 9.89 -9.57
C GLY A 72 10.91 8.48 -9.97
N SER A 73 11.93 7.92 -9.33
CA SER A 73 12.40 6.56 -9.60
C SER A 73 11.49 5.50 -9.01
N ASP A 74 11.11 4.51 -9.82
CA ASP A 74 10.41 3.31 -9.35
C ASP A 74 11.34 2.52 -8.42
N THR A 75 10.92 2.37 -7.16
CA THR A 75 11.69 1.64 -6.14
C THR A 75 10.90 0.40 -5.75
N GLN A 76 11.49 -0.75 -6.04
CA GLN A 76 10.90 -2.02 -5.66
C GLN A 76 10.94 -2.18 -4.13
N ILE A 77 9.77 -2.17 -3.50
CA ILE A 77 9.64 -2.50 -2.08
C ILE A 77 9.85 -4.00 -1.91
N THR A 78 10.72 -4.37 -0.97
CA THR A 78 11.00 -5.76 -0.61
C THR A 78 10.61 -6.02 0.85
N ARG A 79 10.35 -7.28 1.20
CA ARG A 79 10.03 -7.67 2.58
C ARG A 79 11.10 -7.28 3.59
N ASP A 80 12.38 -7.34 3.20
CA ASP A 80 13.52 -6.90 4.03
C ASP A 80 13.45 -5.39 4.35
N MET A 81 13.04 -4.55 3.39
CA MET A 81 12.85 -3.11 3.65
C MET A 81 11.73 -2.87 4.66
N VAL A 82 10.60 -3.56 4.50
CA VAL A 82 9.44 -3.45 5.39
C VAL A 82 9.78 -3.94 6.80
N ASP A 83 10.50 -5.07 6.91
CA ASP A 83 10.94 -5.62 8.19
C ASP A 83 11.89 -4.66 8.93
N LYS A 84 12.80 -4.00 8.20
CA LYS A 84 13.71 -2.99 8.77
C LYS A 84 13.01 -1.70 9.19
N LEU A 85 11.92 -1.33 8.54
CA LEU A 85 11.08 -0.18 8.90
C LEU A 85 10.20 -0.46 10.10
N SER A 86 9.74 -1.71 10.22
CA SER A 86 8.79 -2.11 11.23
C SER A 86 9.51 -2.40 12.54
N ARG A 87 9.71 -1.37 13.38
CA ARG A 87 10.25 -1.58 14.73
C ARG A 87 9.13 -2.19 15.59
N ASP A 88 9.30 -3.44 16.01
CA ASP A 88 8.31 -4.20 16.81
C ASP A 88 7.01 -4.54 16.03
N GLY A 89 7.08 -4.65 14.70
CA GLY A 89 5.89 -4.96 13.89
C GLY A 89 4.95 -3.77 13.68
N ARG A 90 5.39 -2.54 14.01
CA ARG A 90 4.64 -1.31 13.77
C ARG A 90 5.40 -0.34 12.88
N LEU A 91 4.65 0.28 11.97
CA LEU A 91 5.11 1.40 11.15
C LEU A 91 4.67 2.69 11.82
N ASP A 92 5.62 3.55 12.16
CA ASP A 92 5.32 4.89 12.66
C ASP A 92 5.32 5.92 11.52
N GLU A 93 4.59 7.02 11.68
CA GLU A 93 4.58 8.13 10.72
C GLU A 93 5.98 8.68 10.44
N PHE A 94 6.88 8.65 11.43
CA PHE A 94 8.28 9.05 11.23
C PHE A 94 9.03 8.10 10.28
N ASP A 95 8.80 6.80 10.36
CA ASP A 95 9.41 5.81 9.46
C ASP A 95 8.84 5.93 8.04
N LEU A 96 7.55 6.22 7.94
CA LEU A 96 6.86 6.47 6.66
C LEU A 96 7.30 7.77 5.98
N ALA A 97 7.91 8.71 6.70
CA ALA A 97 8.46 9.94 6.11
C ALA A 97 9.57 9.65 5.08
N ALA A 98 10.32 8.55 5.25
CA ALA A 98 11.29 8.08 4.26
C ALA A 98 10.62 7.66 2.93
N TYR A 99 9.31 7.34 2.96
CA TYR A 99 8.52 6.92 1.82
C TYR A 99 7.49 7.98 1.38
N SER A 100 7.91 9.25 1.42
CA SER A 100 7.10 10.41 1.01
C SER A 100 6.82 10.52 -0.51
N GLY A 101 7.16 9.48 -1.25
CA GLY A 101 6.96 9.39 -2.70
C GLY A 101 5.51 9.05 -3.10
N GLY A 102 5.34 8.68 -4.37
CA GLY A 102 4.07 8.27 -4.94
C GLY A 102 3.82 6.77 -4.79
N TRP A 103 2.57 6.39 -4.59
CA TRP A 103 2.11 5.00 -4.50
C TRP A 103 1.00 4.81 -5.52
N CYS A 104 1.13 3.80 -6.37
CA CYS A 104 0.11 3.51 -7.37
C CYS A 104 -0.07 2.01 -7.61
N PRO A 105 -1.28 1.58 -7.99
CA PRO A 105 -1.49 0.24 -8.49
C PRO A 105 -0.74 0.04 -9.81
N ARG A 106 -0.15 -1.14 -9.97
CA ARG A 106 0.45 -1.61 -11.21
C ARG A 106 -0.67 -2.22 -12.04
N LEU A 107 -1.12 -1.50 -13.05
CA LEU A 107 -2.10 -1.97 -14.04
C LEU A 107 -1.54 -3.11 -14.90
#